data_AF-A0A5C8FTH3-F1
#
_entry.id   AF-A0A5C8FTH3-F1
#
_cell.length_a   1.000
_cell.length_b   1.000
_cell.length_c   1.000
_cell.angle_alpha   90.00
_cell.angle_beta   90.00
_cell.angle_gamma   90.00
#
_symmetry.space_group_name_H-M   'P 1'
#
loop_
_entity.id
_entity.type
_entity.pdbx_description
1 polymer ?
#
loop_
_entity_poly.entity_id
_entity_poly.type
_entity_poly.pdbx_seq_one_letter_code
_entity_poly.pdbx_strand_id
1 'polypeptide(L)'
;MRKIIYLGLSILLLATLITLHILGSKERVGYLSDFEIIEGSKSNYIYNFKIRYYDKVFRNSDIYGVYLITNSLPEYIKEIKMNELGSPFGIIISDKIIEEEEKIDNIKYILRLKNSLIIFVVIIVDFIILFDFIKFELLQLFIKLKNKFGVILILFLCFLIMPNIIYRIFYKNFDHTNYENRTLASKPIFMSTNINEYPKKYEEYFNDYLPFRNELVKLKNLNDIFVFKNIISDRVLLGKNKWLFTKNVNSIGKYMGIERYYFTKEELEVAKNNLIHFRDELKKKNIDFILMVCPDKQFIYSEYMPDYIKRKSIKSGTDIFVEYIKNNIDIKVVYPKEELLKYKDKYQLYYKYDNHWNNLGAYIGYSELMKSLNIYVDNINNVNIKSLSANERFNFDIYHYNDMANMLSLSKIKYYNDDKAYIISNYITKNYDTNYYISWDNFSFNSKSYKSKDNIMIIRDSYAMNMYDYIATGFKQSEFIYIDTFKNKNITEYNPDYSSF
;
A
#
# COMPACT_ATOMS: atom_id res chain seq x y z
N MET A 1 23.21 44.78 0.18
CA MET A 1 22.42 44.21 -0.93
C MET A 1 21.75 42.88 -0.61
N ARG A 2 22.46 41.77 -0.29
CA ARG A 2 21.79 40.45 -0.11
C ARG A 2 20.79 40.34 1.05
N LYS A 3 21.02 40.96 2.22
CA LYS A 3 20.03 41.01 3.33
C LYS A 3 18.74 41.75 2.94
N ILE A 4 18.85 42.78 2.10
CA ILE A 4 17.70 43.54 1.59
C ILE A 4 16.86 42.67 0.65
N ILE A 5 17.50 41.74 -0.08
CA ILE A 5 16.80 40.80 -0.97
C ILE A 5 15.99 39.79 -0.16
N TYR A 6 16.55 39.15 0.88
CA TYR A 6 15.80 38.18 1.69
C TYR A 6 14.67 38.84 2.48
N LEU A 7 14.92 40.02 3.07
CA LEU A 7 13.89 40.80 3.74
C LEU A 7 12.80 41.24 2.75
N GLY A 8 13.19 41.69 1.55
CA GLY A 8 12.27 42.04 0.48
C GLY A 8 11.43 40.86 0.01
N LEU A 9 12.00 39.66 -0.11
CA LEU A 9 11.30 38.43 -0.45
C LEU A 9 10.31 38.03 0.65
N SER A 10 10.70 38.11 1.93
CA SER A 10 9.80 37.82 3.04
C SER A 10 8.63 38.80 3.10
N ILE A 11 8.89 40.10 2.89
CA ILE A 11 7.84 41.13 2.80
C ILE A 11 6.91 40.87 1.61
N LEU A 12 7.46 40.53 0.45
CA LEU A 12 6.69 40.20 -0.74
C LEU A 12 5.80 38.97 -0.51
N LEU A 13 6.32 37.95 0.18
CA LEU A 13 5.58 36.72 0.49
C LEU A 13 4.42 37.00 1.46
N LEU A 14 4.65 37.81 2.50
CA LEU A 14 3.62 38.28 3.42
C LEU A 14 2.56 39.13 2.71
N ALA A 15 2.97 40.08 1.87
CA ALA A 15 2.07 40.90 1.06
C ALA A 15 1.23 40.04 0.11
N THR A 16 1.82 39.00 -0.48
CA THR A 16 1.12 38.04 -1.33
C THR A 16 0.08 37.24 -0.54
N LEU A 17 0.41 36.76 0.66
CA LEU A 17 -0.54 36.08 1.54
C LEU A 17 -1.71 36.98 1.93
N ILE A 18 -1.46 38.23 2.30
CA ILE A 18 -2.50 39.20 2.64
C ILE A 18 -3.39 39.45 1.43
N THR A 19 -2.80 39.63 0.25
CA THR A 19 -3.53 39.84 -1.00
C THR A 19 -4.41 38.63 -1.32
N LEU A 20 -3.89 37.42 -1.21
CA LEU A 20 -4.65 36.19 -1.41
C LEU A 20 -5.77 36.05 -0.36
N HIS A 21 -5.52 36.37 0.90
CA HIS A 21 -6.54 36.35 1.94
C HIS A 21 -7.71 37.30 1.62
N ILE A 22 -7.40 38.53 1.21
CA ILE A 22 -8.40 39.53 0.81
C ILE A 22 -9.18 39.05 -0.43
N LEU A 23 -8.48 38.53 -1.45
CA LEU A 23 -9.11 38.04 -2.67
C LEU A 23 -9.99 36.81 -2.41
N GLY A 24 -9.55 35.89 -1.57
CA GLY A 24 -10.31 34.69 -1.20
C GLY A 24 -11.61 35.03 -0.46
N SER A 25 -11.58 36.05 0.40
CA SER A 25 -12.72 36.45 1.23
C SER A 25 -13.86 37.10 0.46
N LYS A 26 -13.69 37.40 -0.83
CA LYS A 26 -14.79 37.91 -1.67
C LYS A 26 -15.83 36.81 -1.95
N GLU A 27 -17.10 37.16 -1.80
CA GLU A 27 -18.22 36.30 -2.19
C GLU A 27 -18.17 36.00 -3.69
N ARG A 28 -18.44 34.74 -4.03
CA ARG A 28 -18.50 34.24 -5.41
C ARG A 28 -19.69 33.34 -5.59
N VAL A 29 -20.06 33.15 -6.85
CA VAL A 29 -21.16 32.28 -7.26
C VAL A 29 -20.60 31.00 -7.87
N GLY A 30 -21.15 29.87 -7.47
CA GLY A 30 -20.85 28.55 -8.00
C GLY A 30 -22.12 27.72 -8.15
N TYR A 31 -21.97 26.40 -8.18
CA TYR A 31 -23.10 25.47 -8.22
C TYR A 31 -22.74 24.16 -7.51
N LEU A 32 -23.77 23.45 -7.04
CA LEU A 32 -23.62 22.08 -6.54
C LEU A 32 -23.95 21.12 -7.69
N SER A 33 -23.15 20.07 -7.83
CA SER A 33 -23.36 18.99 -8.80
C SER A 33 -22.83 17.67 -8.25
N ASP A 34 -22.87 16.64 -9.09
CA ASP A 34 -22.35 15.30 -8.81
C ASP A 34 -23.10 14.69 -7.61
N PHE A 35 -24.44 14.69 -7.69
CA PHE A 35 -25.30 14.23 -6.61
C PHE A 35 -25.38 12.70 -6.60
N GLU A 36 -24.83 12.07 -5.57
CA GLU A 36 -24.94 10.62 -5.38
C GLU A 36 -25.83 10.34 -4.16
N ILE A 37 -26.92 9.59 -4.36
CA ILE A 37 -27.84 9.25 -3.27
C ILE A 37 -27.18 8.31 -2.26
N ILE A 38 -27.28 8.66 -0.98
CA ILE A 38 -26.79 7.83 0.14
C ILE A 38 -27.94 7.02 0.72
N GLU A 39 -29.05 7.69 1.03
CA GLU A 39 -30.22 7.12 1.68
C GLU A 39 -31.47 7.95 1.34
N GLY A 40 -32.60 7.29 1.12
CA GLY A 40 -33.87 7.95 0.79
C GLY A 40 -35.00 7.44 1.67
N SER A 41 -35.79 8.37 2.22
CA SER A 41 -37.04 8.10 2.94
C SER A 41 -38.22 8.76 2.21
N LYS A 42 -39.46 8.51 2.64
CA LYS A 42 -40.65 9.12 2.02
C LYS A 42 -40.69 10.67 2.09
N SER A 43 -39.87 11.30 2.94
CA SER A 43 -39.92 12.75 3.20
C SER A 43 -38.58 13.48 3.15
N ASN A 44 -37.46 12.77 3.13
CA ASN A 44 -36.11 13.34 3.06
C ASN A 44 -35.18 12.41 2.26
N TYR A 45 -34.32 13.02 1.46
CA TYR A 45 -33.31 12.38 0.62
C TYR A 45 -31.93 12.92 0.97
N ILE A 46 -30.97 12.03 1.18
CA ILE A 46 -29.60 12.36 1.56
C ILE A 46 -28.70 12.13 0.35
N TYR A 47 -27.98 13.18 -0.06
CA TYR A 47 -27.06 13.12 -1.20
C TYR A 47 -25.66 13.55 -0.79
N ASN A 48 -24.64 12.86 -1.32
CA ASN A 48 -23.33 13.47 -1.48
C ASN A 48 -23.42 14.56 -2.55
N PHE A 49 -22.62 15.61 -2.41
CA PHE A 49 -22.49 16.64 -3.44
C PHE A 49 -21.06 17.12 -3.55
N LYS A 50 -20.78 17.81 -4.67
CA LYS A 50 -19.55 18.56 -4.88
C LYS A 50 -19.82 20.00 -5.27
N ILE A 51 -19.07 20.92 -4.67
CA ILE A 51 -19.05 22.33 -5.09
C ILE A 51 -18.25 22.45 -6.38
N ARG A 52 -18.86 23.11 -7.36
CA ARG A 52 -18.24 23.50 -8.63
C ARG A 52 -18.25 25.03 -8.78
N TYR A 53 -17.42 25.49 -9.70
CA TYR A 53 -17.03 26.90 -9.79
C TYR A 53 -17.13 27.36 -11.25
N TYR A 54 -17.69 28.55 -11.45
CA TYR A 54 -17.61 29.24 -12.74
C TYR A 54 -16.21 29.83 -12.97
N ASP A 55 -15.56 30.26 -11.89
CA ASP A 55 -14.22 30.82 -11.91
C ASP A 55 -13.15 29.71 -11.99
N LYS A 56 -12.18 29.85 -12.90
CA LYS A 56 -11.07 28.88 -13.07
C LYS A 56 -9.93 29.09 -12.08
N VAL A 57 -9.82 30.29 -11.51
CA VAL A 57 -8.74 30.73 -10.63
C VAL A 57 -9.16 30.61 -9.16
N PHE A 58 -10.34 31.13 -8.81
CA PHE A 58 -10.82 31.17 -7.43
C PHE A 58 -11.74 29.99 -7.10
N ARG A 59 -11.08 28.87 -6.80
CA ARG A 59 -11.71 27.59 -6.45
C ARG A 59 -10.96 26.89 -5.33
N ASN A 60 -11.57 25.84 -4.77
CA ASN A 60 -10.85 24.92 -3.89
C ASN A 60 -9.61 24.37 -4.60
N SER A 61 -8.47 24.42 -3.90
CA SER A 61 -7.16 24.10 -4.43
C SER A 61 -6.18 23.79 -3.29
N ASP A 62 -4.89 23.64 -3.60
CA ASP A 62 -3.85 23.52 -2.57
C ASP A 62 -3.70 24.81 -1.73
N ILE A 63 -4.13 25.95 -2.27
CA ILE A 63 -4.07 27.26 -1.61
C ILE A 63 -5.32 27.52 -0.77
N TYR A 64 -6.51 27.27 -1.35
CA TYR A 64 -7.79 27.65 -0.75
C TYR A 64 -8.64 26.46 -0.33
N GLY A 65 -9.19 26.54 0.88
CA GLY A 65 -10.41 25.84 1.26
C GLY A 65 -11.65 26.63 0.82
N VAL A 66 -12.75 25.94 0.53
CA VAL A 66 -14.02 26.55 0.12
C VAL A 66 -15.04 26.48 1.26
N TYR A 67 -15.81 27.55 1.44
CA TYR A 67 -16.80 27.67 2.51
C TYR A 67 -18.09 28.22 1.91
N LEU A 68 -19.16 27.42 1.99
CA LEU A 68 -20.48 27.82 1.51
C LEU A 68 -21.11 28.85 2.43
N ILE A 69 -21.84 29.77 1.82
CA ILE A 69 -22.76 30.67 2.50
C ILE A 69 -24.13 30.00 2.43
N THR A 70 -24.53 29.33 3.50
CA THR A 70 -25.71 28.43 3.55
C THR A 70 -27.03 29.13 3.24
N ASN A 71 -27.11 30.45 3.45
CA ASN A 71 -28.31 31.26 3.21
C ASN A 71 -28.60 31.49 1.71
N SER A 72 -27.80 30.92 0.81
CA SER A 72 -27.97 31.00 -0.65
C SER A 72 -28.56 29.73 -1.27
N LEU A 73 -28.95 28.75 -0.44
CA LEU A 73 -29.50 27.49 -0.90
C LEU A 73 -31.02 27.58 -1.13
N PRO A 74 -31.57 26.78 -2.06
CA PRO A 74 -33.02 26.67 -2.25
C PRO A 74 -33.74 26.17 -0.98
N GLU A 75 -35.01 26.56 -0.81
CA GLU A 75 -35.82 26.21 0.37
C GLU A 75 -35.99 24.70 0.62
N TYR A 76 -35.93 23.89 -0.44
CA TYR A 76 -36.04 22.44 -0.34
C TYR A 76 -34.79 21.76 0.26
N ILE A 77 -33.67 22.49 0.41
CA ILE A 77 -32.46 22.01 1.09
C ILE A 77 -32.56 22.34 2.58
N LYS A 78 -32.86 21.32 3.38
CA LYS A 78 -33.07 21.45 4.84
C LYS A 78 -31.77 21.57 5.61
N GLU A 79 -30.77 20.79 5.21
CA GLU A 79 -29.47 20.77 5.88
C GLU A 79 -28.37 20.56 4.86
N ILE A 80 -27.21 21.18 5.14
CA ILE A 80 -25.99 20.97 4.38
C ILE A 80 -24.83 20.86 5.36
N LYS A 81 -23.98 19.85 5.16
CA LYS A 81 -22.82 19.60 5.99
C LYS A 81 -21.62 19.27 5.12
N MET A 82 -20.54 20.03 5.29
CA MET A 82 -19.28 19.71 4.63
C MET A 82 -18.63 18.49 5.30
N ASN A 83 -18.02 17.60 4.52
CA ASN A 83 -17.33 16.41 5.05
C ASN A 83 -16.17 16.81 5.97
N GLU A 84 -15.45 17.85 5.57
CA GLU A 84 -14.33 18.44 6.33
C GLU A 84 -14.33 19.96 6.15
N LEU A 85 -13.72 20.68 7.10
CA LEU A 85 -13.56 22.13 7.03
C LEU A 85 -12.80 22.56 5.78
N GLY A 86 -13.44 23.37 4.93
CA GLY A 86 -12.83 23.86 3.69
C GLY A 86 -12.84 22.87 2.52
N SER A 87 -13.43 21.68 2.69
CA SER A 87 -13.62 20.68 1.64
C SER A 87 -14.61 21.18 0.57
N PRO A 88 -14.49 20.79 -0.71
CA PRO A 88 -15.53 21.02 -1.69
C PRO A 88 -16.62 19.94 -1.68
N PHE A 89 -16.52 18.93 -0.81
CA PHE A 89 -17.45 17.81 -0.72
C PHE A 89 -18.26 17.86 0.58
N GLY A 90 -19.51 17.44 0.51
CA GLY A 90 -20.39 17.38 1.66
C GLY A 90 -21.61 16.51 1.42
N ILE A 91 -22.51 16.54 2.40
CA ILE A 91 -23.81 15.89 2.39
C ILE A 91 -24.89 16.96 2.46
N ILE A 92 -25.93 16.84 1.65
CA ILE A 92 -27.17 17.61 1.76
C ILE A 92 -28.34 16.72 2.15
N ILE A 93 -29.30 17.30 2.87
CA ILE A 93 -30.62 16.73 3.12
C ILE A 93 -31.64 17.57 2.35
N SER A 94 -32.34 16.94 1.42
CA SER A 94 -33.34 17.55 0.55
C SER A 94 -34.71 16.92 0.80
N ASP A 95 -35.80 17.69 0.76
CA ASP A 95 -37.17 17.13 0.72
C ASP A 95 -37.72 16.93 -0.70
N LYS A 96 -36.97 17.38 -1.71
CA LYS A 96 -37.19 17.11 -3.13
C LYS A 96 -36.16 16.12 -3.65
N ILE A 97 -36.57 15.21 -4.55
CA ILE A 97 -35.64 14.38 -5.33
C ILE A 97 -34.82 15.29 -6.25
N ILE A 98 -33.50 15.12 -6.23
CA ILE A 98 -32.54 15.76 -7.13
C ILE A 98 -32.01 14.69 -8.07
N GLU A 99 -32.08 14.95 -9.38
CA GLU A 99 -31.52 14.03 -10.39
C GLU A 99 -29.99 14.12 -10.43
N GLU A 100 -29.31 13.05 -10.83
CA GLU A 100 -27.83 12.97 -10.83
C GLU A 100 -27.19 14.02 -11.76
N GLU A 101 -27.86 14.36 -12.86
CA GLU A 101 -27.43 15.39 -13.82
C GLU A 101 -27.90 16.81 -13.44
N GLU A 102 -28.76 16.96 -12.43
CA GLU A 102 -29.29 18.25 -12.00
C GLU A 102 -28.19 19.06 -11.31
N LYS A 103 -28.18 20.38 -11.56
CA LYS A 103 -27.29 21.33 -10.86
C LYS A 103 -28.10 22.29 -10.00
N ILE A 104 -27.62 22.53 -8.78
CA ILE A 104 -28.15 23.61 -7.94
C ILE A 104 -27.28 24.84 -8.18
N ASP A 105 -27.79 25.76 -8.99
CA ASP A 105 -27.09 26.97 -9.41
C ASP A 105 -27.17 28.10 -8.37
N ASN A 106 -26.39 29.15 -8.58
CA ASN A 106 -26.41 30.40 -7.83
C ASN A 106 -26.08 30.29 -6.33
N ILE A 107 -25.38 29.24 -5.92
CA ILE A 107 -24.89 29.15 -4.54
C ILE A 107 -23.75 30.12 -4.33
N LYS A 108 -23.68 30.71 -3.14
CA LYS A 108 -22.61 31.62 -2.74
C LYS A 108 -21.55 30.90 -1.92
N TYR A 109 -20.29 31.21 -2.20
CA TYR A 109 -19.16 30.71 -1.42
C TYR A 109 -18.07 31.77 -1.24
N ILE A 110 -17.25 31.57 -0.22
CA ILE A 110 -15.98 32.27 0.00
C ILE A 110 -14.83 31.27 0.03
N LEU A 111 -13.62 31.77 -0.15
CA LEU A 111 -12.41 30.98 -0.03
C LEU A 111 -11.57 31.47 1.14
N ARG A 112 -10.97 30.55 1.89
CA ARG A 112 -10.00 30.89 2.93
C ARG A 112 -8.72 30.12 2.70
N LEU A 113 -7.59 30.74 3.00
CA LEU A 113 -6.29 30.09 2.90
C LEU A 113 -6.25 28.88 3.83
N LYS A 114 -5.73 27.76 3.34
CA LYS A 114 -5.56 26.57 4.17
C LYS A 114 -4.52 26.83 5.25
N ASN A 115 -4.78 26.33 6.46
CA ASN A 115 -3.83 26.43 7.58
C ASN A 115 -2.46 25.83 7.23
N SER A 116 -2.43 24.76 6.43
CA SER A 116 -1.19 24.16 5.94
C SER A 116 -0.31 25.13 5.15
N LEU A 117 -0.91 25.98 4.30
CA LEU A 117 -0.19 26.99 3.54
C LEU A 117 0.35 28.09 4.45
N ILE A 118 -0.47 28.58 5.40
CA ILE A 118 -0.06 29.62 6.35
C ILE A 118 1.12 29.12 7.18
N ILE A 119 1.03 27.92 7.74
CA ILE A 119 2.11 27.29 8.50
C ILE A 119 3.37 27.13 7.65
N PHE A 120 3.23 26.66 6.40
CA PHE A 120 4.36 26.48 5.49
C PHE A 120 5.09 27.81 5.23
N VAL A 121 4.36 28.89 5.00
CA VAL A 121 4.97 30.22 4.80
C VAL A 121 5.66 30.72 6.07
N VAL A 122 5.04 30.54 7.25
CA VAL A 122 5.66 30.89 8.53
C VAL A 122 6.99 30.14 8.71
N ILE A 123 7.02 28.83 8.45
CA ILE A 123 8.24 28.01 8.53
C ILE A 123 9.32 28.53 7.56
N ILE A 124 8.95 28.91 6.34
CA ILE A 124 9.91 29.48 5.38
C ILE A 124 10.48 30.80 5.89
N VAL A 125 9.63 31.69 6.40
CA VAL A 125 10.07 32.99 6.94
C VAL A 125 10.99 32.79 8.14
N ASP A 126 10.61 31.91 9.06
CA ASP A 126 11.42 31.55 10.24
C ASP A 126 12.75 30.91 9.82
N PHE A 127 12.75 30.05 8.80
CA PHE A 127 13.97 29.46 8.26
C PHE A 127 14.88 30.52 7.63
N ILE A 128 14.34 31.49 6.88
CA ILE A 128 15.12 32.60 6.31
C ILE A 128 15.73 33.44 7.44
N ILE A 129 14.97 33.77 8.47
CA ILE A 129 15.44 34.54 9.63
C ILE A 129 16.53 33.75 10.38
N LEU A 130 16.29 32.47 10.64
CA LEU A 130 17.24 31.58 11.31
C LEU A 130 18.52 31.42 10.50
N PHE A 131 18.40 31.24 9.18
CA PHE A 131 19.54 31.13 8.28
C PHE A 131 20.37 32.42 8.26
N ASP A 132 19.73 33.59 8.20
CA ASP A 132 20.41 34.88 8.26
C ASP A 132 21.04 35.15 9.64
N PHE A 133 20.40 34.71 10.73
CA PHE A 133 20.93 34.77 12.09
C PHE A 133 22.16 33.87 12.25
N ILE A 134 22.06 32.60 11.88
CA ILE A 134 23.18 31.64 11.90
C ILE A 134 24.31 32.15 11.02
N LYS A 135 24.01 32.63 9.81
CA LYS A 135 25.02 33.20 8.92
C LYS A 135 25.68 34.44 9.51
N PHE A 136 24.94 35.31 10.20
CA PHE A 136 25.49 36.50 10.85
C PHE A 136 26.38 36.13 12.04
N GLU A 137 25.95 35.21 12.90
CA GLU A 137 26.77 34.68 14.00
C GLU A 137 28.03 33.98 13.48
N LEU A 138 27.90 33.11 12.48
CA LEU A 138 29.04 32.50 11.80
C LEU A 138 29.95 33.57 11.20
N LEU A 139 29.41 34.59 10.52
CA LEU A 139 30.19 35.68 9.94
C LEU A 139 30.93 36.50 11.00
N GLN A 140 30.30 36.79 12.15
CA GLN A 140 30.95 37.45 13.29
C GLN A 140 32.08 36.60 13.87
N LEU A 141 31.87 35.29 13.99
CA LEU A 141 32.91 34.32 14.36
C LEU A 141 34.07 34.34 13.34
N PHE A 142 33.74 34.32 12.04
CA PHE A 142 34.68 34.37 10.91
C PHE A 142 35.46 35.69 10.82
N ILE A 143 34.89 36.82 11.26
CA ILE A 143 35.54 38.13 11.29
C ILE A 143 36.45 38.27 12.51
N LYS A 144 36.05 37.77 13.68
CA LYS A 144 36.87 37.79 14.91
C LYS A 144 38.08 36.86 14.85
N LEU A 145 38.00 35.77 14.08
CA LEU A 145 39.06 34.77 14.00
C LEU A 145 40.04 35.11 12.88
N LYS A 146 41.31 35.35 13.22
CA LYS A 146 42.40 35.65 12.26
C LYS A 146 42.59 34.57 11.18
N ASN A 147 42.17 33.32 11.43
CA ASN A 147 42.43 32.17 10.56
C ASN A 147 41.14 31.53 10.01
N LYS A 148 40.59 32.12 8.94
CA LYS A 148 39.32 31.70 8.30
C LYS A 148 39.30 30.24 7.86
N PHE A 149 40.44 29.69 7.45
CA PHE A 149 40.55 28.27 7.06
C PHE A 149 40.32 27.33 8.24
N GLY A 150 40.78 27.70 9.45
CA GLY A 150 40.54 26.91 10.66
C GLY A 150 39.07 26.80 11.01
N VAL A 151 38.30 27.88 10.81
CA VAL A 151 36.84 27.87 11.07
C VAL A 151 36.10 26.98 10.07
N ILE A 152 36.43 27.09 8.78
CA ILE A 152 35.85 26.22 7.75
C ILE A 152 36.15 24.75 8.06
N LEU A 153 37.40 24.45 8.44
CA LEU A 153 37.80 23.10 8.82
C LEU A 153 37.03 22.60 10.04
N ILE A 154 36.89 23.42 11.08
CA ILE A 154 36.12 23.07 12.28
C ILE A 154 34.66 22.80 11.92
N LEU A 155 34.01 23.68 11.13
CA LEU A 155 32.62 23.48 10.71
C LEU A 155 32.45 22.21 9.87
N PHE A 156 33.39 21.94 8.97
CA PHE A 156 33.40 20.72 8.17
C PHE A 156 33.56 19.47 9.05
N LEU A 157 34.50 19.48 10.00
CA LEU A 157 34.69 18.39 10.95
C LEU A 157 33.45 18.21 11.85
N CYS A 158 32.85 19.30 12.34
CA CYS A 158 31.60 19.26 13.08
C CYS A 158 30.47 18.65 12.23
N PHE A 159 30.36 19.01 10.96
CA PHE A 159 29.37 18.45 10.05
C PHE A 159 29.54 16.93 9.85
N LEU A 160 30.77 16.43 9.80
CA LEU A 160 31.04 14.99 9.69
C LEU A 160 30.83 14.23 11.01
N ILE A 161 31.22 14.83 12.14
CA ILE A 161 31.28 14.15 13.44
C ILE A 161 29.96 14.28 14.22
N MET A 162 29.33 15.46 14.24
CA MET A 162 28.13 15.71 15.04
C MET A 162 26.98 14.76 14.74
N PRO A 163 26.65 14.40 13.47
CA PRO A 163 25.58 13.46 13.20
C PRO A 163 25.76 12.13 13.93
N ASN A 164 26.99 11.59 13.97
CA ASN A 164 27.31 10.37 14.69
C ASN A 164 27.11 10.51 16.22
N ILE A 165 27.52 11.66 16.78
CA ILE A 165 27.36 11.94 18.21
C ILE A 165 25.86 12.06 18.56
N ILE A 166 25.11 12.85 17.80
CA ILE A 166 23.66 13.04 18.00
C ILE A 166 22.93 11.70 17.89
N TYR A 167 23.24 10.92 16.85
CA TYR A 167 22.64 9.62 16.63
C TYR A 167 22.90 8.66 17.80
N ARG A 168 24.11 8.68 18.38
CA ARG A 168 24.44 7.84 19.54
C ARG A 168 23.76 8.30 20.82
N ILE A 169 23.67 9.62 21.06
CA ILE A 169 23.00 10.17 22.25
C ILE A 169 21.50 9.87 22.21
N PHE A 170 20.85 10.04 21.06
CA PHE A 170 19.42 9.85 20.87
C PHE A 170 19.09 8.52 20.20
N TYR A 171 19.96 7.52 20.30
CA TYR A 171 19.85 6.26 19.57
C TYR A 171 18.47 5.63 19.71
N LYS A 172 17.92 5.58 20.92
CA LYS A 172 16.60 4.98 21.21
C LYS A 172 15.42 5.68 20.50
N ASN A 173 15.60 6.92 20.06
CA ASN A 173 14.57 7.72 19.39
C ASN A 173 14.54 7.51 17.87
N PHE A 174 15.54 6.86 17.29
CA PHE A 174 15.64 6.61 15.84
C PHE A 174 15.17 5.22 15.44
N ASP A 175 14.85 5.07 14.16
CA ASP A 175 14.35 3.83 13.59
C ASP A 175 15.49 2.88 13.21
N HIS A 176 15.57 1.74 13.91
CA HIS A 176 16.58 0.69 13.67
C HIS A 176 16.04 -0.50 12.86
N THR A 177 14.86 -0.37 12.25
CA THR A 177 14.23 -1.47 11.51
C THR A 177 15.03 -1.81 10.25
N ASN A 178 15.28 -3.10 10.01
CA ASN A 178 15.88 -3.60 8.78
C ASN A 178 14.81 -3.77 7.69
N TYR A 179 14.43 -2.66 7.05
CA TYR A 179 13.40 -2.63 6.01
C TYR A 179 13.74 -3.43 4.74
N GLU A 180 15.03 -3.70 4.51
CA GLU A 180 15.49 -4.42 3.32
C GLU A 180 15.50 -5.94 3.50
N ASN A 181 15.31 -6.41 4.74
CA ASN A 181 15.37 -7.81 5.17
C ASN A 181 16.62 -8.55 4.65
N ARG A 182 17.77 -7.88 4.70
CA ARG A 182 19.07 -8.46 4.31
C ARG A 182 20.01 -8.57 5.51
N THR A 183 20.97 -9.49 5.42
CA THR A 183 22.07 -9.55 6.38
C THR A 183 22.91 -8.27 6.27
N LEU A 184 23.11 -7.60 7.41
CA LEU A 184 23.96 -6.41 7.48
C LEU A 184 25.45 -6.80 7.50
N ALA A 185 26.29 -5.98 6.89
CA ALA A 185 27.72 -6.21 6.81
C ALA A 185 28.36 -6.14 8.21
N SER A 186 29.23 -7.09 8.53
CA SER A 186 30.00 -7.05 9.77
C SER A 186 31.09 -5.98 9.70
N LYS A 187 31.42 -5.34 10.84
CA LYS A 187 32.53 -4.39 10.91
C LYS A 187 33.84 -5.08 10.52
N PRO A 188 34.54 -4.63 9.46
CA PRO A 188 35.78 -5.27 9.03
C PRO A 188 36.92 -4.97 10.01
N ILE A 189 37.85 -5.92 10.12
CA ILE A 189 39.08 -5.77 10.89
C ILE A 189 40.19 -5.33 9.94
N PHE A 190 40.89 -4.26 10.28
CA PHE A 190 42.03 -3.79 9.51
C PHE A 190 43.25 -4.67 9.77
N MET A 191 43.87 -5.20 8.70
CA MET A 191 45.12 -5.95 8.74
C MET A 191 46.00 -5.51 7.57
N SER A 192 47.33 -5.47 7.75
CA SER A 192 48.24 -5.09 6.66
C SER A 192 48.10 -5.98 5.41
N THR A 193 47.66 -7.21 5.59
CA THR A 193 47.41 -8.20 4.52
C THR A 193 46.11 -7.95 3.73
N ASN A 194 45.17 -7.12 4.22
CA ASN A 194 43.86 -6.89 3.59
C ASN A 194 43.64 -5.46 3.08
N ILE A 195 44.73 -4.70 2.89
CA ILE A 195 44.68 -3.26 2.57
C ILE A 195 43.85 -2.92 1.32
N ASN A 196 43.82 -3.82 0.33
CA ASN A 196 43.07 -3.63 -0.91
C ASN A 196 41.57 -3.92 -0.76
N GLU A 197 41.19 -4.85 0.13
CA GLU A 197 39.79 -5.23 0.33
C GLU A 197 39.10 -4.43 1.43
N TYR A 198 39.86 -3.92 2.40
CA TYR A 198 39.35 -3.22 3.56
C TYR A 198 38.46 -2.02 3.20
N PRO A 199 38.82 -1.13 2.24
CA PRO A 199 37.97 0.00 1.88
C PRO A 199 36.58 -0.41 1.42
N LYS A 200 36.48 -1.44 0.56
CA LYS A 200 35.19 -1.95 0.06
C LYS A 200 34.35 -2.53 1.20
N LYS A 201 34.93 -3.40 2.04
CA LYS A 201 34.23 -3.99 3.19
C LYS A 201 33.80 -2.93 4.22
N TYR A 202 34.62 -1.88 4.38
CA TYR A 202 34.29 -0.77 5.27
C TYR A 202 33.17 0.10 4.69
N GLU A 203 33.15 0.33 3.38
CA GLU A 203 32.06 1.05 2.70
C GLU A 203 30.74 0.29 2.82
N GLU A 204 30.75 -1.03 2.62
CA GLU A 204 29.58 -1.90 2.84
C GLU A 204 29.06 -1.79 4.29
N TYR A 205 29.95 -1.90 5.28
CA TYR A 205 29.61 -1.66 6.69
C TYR A 205 29.09 -0.22 6.91
N PHE A 206 29.80 0.80 6.44
CA PHE A 206 29.43 2.19 6.66
C PHE A 206 28.05 2.53 6.09
N ASN A 207 27.71 2.01 4.91
CA ASN A 207 26.41 2.18 4.27
C ASN A 207 25.26 1.53 5.06
N ASP A 208 25.54 0.47 5.83
CA ASP A 208 24.57 -0.23 6.66
C ASP A 208 24.31 0.48 8.00
N TYR A 209 25.35 1.10 8.56
CA TYR A 209 25.30 1.75 9.88
C TYR A 209 25.36 3.28 9.81
N LEU A 210 25.08 3.87 8.64
CA LEU A 210 25.04 5.32 8.47
C LEU A 210 24.00 5.94 9.44
N PRO A 211 24.39 6.93 10.27
CA PRO A 211 23.46 7.64 11.14
C PRO A 211 22.26 8.19 10.37
N PHE A 212 21.07 8.05 10.94
CA PHE A 212 19.81 8.55 10.37
C PHE A 212 19.43 7.95 9.00
N ARG A 213 20.03 6.82 8.59
CA ARG A 213 19.78 6.22 7.27
C ARG A 213 18.29 6.04 6.99
N ASN A 214 17.56 5.44 7.92
CA ASN A 214 16.14 5.15 7.76
C ASN A 214 15.30 6.43 7.66
N GLU A 215 15.62 7.45 8.46
CA GLU A 215 14.98 8.77 8.41
C GLU A 215 15.25 9.48 7.08
N LEU A 216 16.49 9.44 6.59
CA LEU A 216 16.90 10.05 5.32
C LEU A 216 16.26 9.33 4.12
N VAL A 217 16.24 8.00 4.12
CA VAL A 217 15.57 7.19 3.08
C VAL A 217 14.07 7.48 3.07
N LYS A 218 13.44 7.52 4.25
CA LYS A 218 12.03 7.88 4.39
C LYS A 218 11.75 9.28 3.85
N LEU A 219 12.54 10.28 4.25
CA LEU A 219 12.39 11.66 3.77
C LEU A 219 12.57 11.76 2.25
N LYS A 220 13.58 11.10 1.70
CA LYS A 220 13.82 11.00 0.25
C LYS A 220 12.61 10.39 -0.45
N ASN A 221 12.10 9.26 0.03
CA ASN A 221 10.95 8.58 -0.60
C ASN A 221 9.67 9.43 -0.51
N LEU A 222 9.44 10.12 0.61
CA LEU A 222 8.32 11.06 0.72
C LEU A 222 8.45 12.23 -0.26
N ASN A 223 9.65 12.78 -0.44
CA ASN A 223 9.90 13.81 -1.46
C ASN A 223 9.66 13.28 -2.87
N ASP A 224 10.12 12.06 -3.19
CA ASP A 224 9.86 11.44 -4.49
C ASP A 224 8.37 11.33 -4.78
N ILE A 225 7.58 10.93 -3.79
CA ILE A 225 6.13 10.76 -3.92
C ILE A 225 5.42 12.11 -4.04
N PHE A 226 5.71 13.07 -3.15
CA PHE A 226 4.95 14.32 -3.08
C PHE A 226 5.39 15.38 -4.11
N VAL A 227 6.69 15.44 -4.43
CA VAL A 227 7.25 16.41 -5.37
C VAL A 227 7.26 15.85 -6.79
N PHE A 228 7.81 14.63 -6.96
CA PHE A 228 8.03 14.04 -8.28
C PHE A 228 6.93 13.08 -8.72
N LYS A 229 5.98 12.74 -7.84
CA LYS A 229 4.90 11.76 -8.10
C LYS A 229 5.46 10.42 -8.62
N ASN A 230 6.60 10.00 -8.08
CA ASN A 230 7.32 8.80 -8.47
C ASN A 230 7.95 8.10 -7.24
N ILE A 231 8.43 6.88 -7.42
CA ILE A 231 9.29 6.18 -6.47
C ILE A 231 10.53 5.70 -7.22
N ILE A 232 11.71 6.19 -6.80
CA ILE A 232 12.99 5.68 -7.29
C ILE A 232 13.38 4.48 -6.41
N SER A 233 12.91 3.31 -6.81
CA SER A 233 13.21 2.00 -6.20
C SER A 233 13.35 0.94 -7.29
N ASP A 234 14.21 -0.05 -7.04
CA ASP A 234 14.36 -1.22 -7.92
C ASP A 234 13.34 -2.32 -7.62
N ARG A 235 12.65 -2.24 -6.46
CA ARG A 235 11.73 -3.26 -5.94
C ARG A 235 10.26 -2.86 -5.94
N VAL A 236 9.98 -1.55 -5.92
CA VAL A 236 8.61 -1.03 -5.81
C VAL A 236 8.34 0.02 -6.89
N LEU A 237 7.17 -0.09 -7.51
CA LEU A 237 6.64 0.84 -8.49
C LEU A 237 5.47 1.60 -7.89
N LEU A 238 5.46 2.93 -8.02
CA LEU A 238 4.31 3.76 -7.70
C LEU A 238 3.28 3.72 -8.84
N GLY A 239 2.12 3.16 -8.57
CA GLY A 239 0.92 3.22 -9.41
C GLY A 239 0.02 4.42 -9.10
N LYS A 240 -1.07 4.51 -9.85
CA LYS A 240 -2.14 5.49 -9.65
C LYS A 240 -2.83 5.25 -8.30
N ASN A 241 -3.41 6.30 -7.74
CA ASN A 241 -4.17 6.23 -6.48
C ASN A 241 -3.40 5.56 -5.33
N LYS A 242 -2.07 5.78 -5.30
CA LYS A 242 -1.11 5.28 -4.30
C LYS A 242 -0.86 3.76 -4.34
N TRP A 243 -1.48 3.00 -5.23
CA TRP A 243 -1.21 1.57 -5.34
C TRP A 243 0.27 1.31 -5.59
N LEU A 244 0.88 0.43 -4.81
CA LEU A 244 2.26 0.00 -5.02
C LEU A 244 2.25 -1.31 -5.78
N PHE A 245 3.22 -1.51 -6.67
CA PHE A 245 3.38 -2.76 -7.42
C PHE A 245 4.82 -3.25 -7.30
N THR A 246 5.02 -4.56 -7.47
CA THR A 246 6.38 -5.11 -7.53
C THR A 246 7.07 -4.57 -8.77
N LYS A 247 8.28 -4.08 -8.56
CA LYS A 247 9.19 -3.67 -9.62
C LYS A 247 10.38 -4.61 -9.60
N ASN A 248 10.65 -5.19 -10.73
CA ASN A 248 11.95 -5.70 -11.16
C ASN A 248 11.84 -5.88 -12.68
N VAL A 249 12.95 -6.04 -13.37
CA VAL A 249 12.97 -6.10 -14.84
C VAL A 249 12.02 -7.18 -15.37
N ASN A 250 11.93 -8.31 -14.68
CA ASN A 250 11.11 -9.44 -15.09
C ASN A 250 9.60 -9.18 -14.87
N SER A 251 9.19 -8.63 -13.73
CA SER A 251 7.78 -8.37 -13.39
C SER A 251 7.15 -7.31 -14.29
N ILE A 252 7.88 -6.22 -14.58
CA ILE A 252 7.41 -5.19 -15.52
C ILE A 252 7.39 -5.74 -16.94
N GLY A 253 8.44 -6.47 -17.35
CA GLY A 253 8.46 -7.13 -18.66
C GLY A 253 7.31 -8.13 -18.85
N LYS A 254 7.00 -8.91 -17.81
CA LYS A 254 5.85 -9.83 -17.78
C LYS A 254 4.52 -9.10 -17.90
N TYR A 255 4.35 -8.00 -17.15
CA TYR A 255 3.15 -7.17 -17.24
C TYR A 255 2.98 -6.56 -18.62
N MET A 256 4.07 -6.03 -19.20
CA MET A 256 4.07 -5.42 -20.54
C MET A 256 3.76 -6.43 -21.65
N GLY A 257 3.91 -7.74 -21.42
CA GLY A 257 3.72 -8.76 -22.44
C GLY A 257 4.92 -8.93 -23.35
N ILE A 258 6.14 -8.81 -22.80
CA ILE A 258 7.36 -9.07 -23.55
C ILE A 258 7.68 -10.57 -23.43
N GLU A 259 7.59 -11.28 -24.55
CA GLU A 259 7.65 -12.75 -24.65
C GLU A 259 8.88 -13.37 -23.98
N ARG A 260 10.06 -12.71 -24.04
CA ARG A 260 11.30 -13.22 -23.41
C ARG A 260 11.22 -13.43 -21.89
N TYR A 261 10.21 -12.87 -21.23
CA TYR A 261 9.99 -13.03 -19.79
C TYR A 261 8.88 -14.04 -19.46
N TYR A 262 8.28 -14.67 -20.47
CA TYR A 262 7.32 -15.75 -20.32
C TYR A 262 8.01 -17.10 -20.41
N PHE A 263 7.32 -18.14 -19.95
CA PHE A 263 7.83 -19.50 -19.99
C PHE A 263 8.08 -19.93 -21.44
N THR A 264 9.25 -20.51 -21.70
CA THR A 264 9.49 -21.18 -22.98
C THR A 264 8.68 -22.47 -23.06
N LYS A 265 8.57 -23.03 -24.26
CA LYS A 265 7.89 -24.32 -24.44
C LYS A 265 8.57 -25.43 -23.61
N GLU A 266 9.90 -25.42 -23.55
CA GLU A 266 10.68 -26.38 -22.78
C GLU A 266 10.41 -26.23 -21.28
N GLU A 267 10.33 -25.01 -20.77
CA GLU A 267 9.99 -24.74 -19.36
C GLU A 267 8.56 -25.22 -19.02
N LEU A 268 7.60 -25.00 -19.93
CA LEU A 268 6.23 -25.50 -19.80
C LEU A 268 6.17 -27.03 -19.79
N GLU A 269 6.95 -27.70 -20.65
CA GLU A 269 7.06 -29.17 -20.69
C GLU A 269 7.68 -29.72 -19.41
N VAL A 270 8.74 -29.07 -18.88
CA VAL A 270 9.34 -29.46 -17.59
C VAL A 270 8.33 -29.32 -16.45
N ALA A 271 7.62 -28.19 -16.38
CA ALA A 271 6.61 -27.98 -15.35
C ALA A 271 5.48 -29.02 -15.45
N LYS A 272 5.01 -29.31 -16.66
CA LYS A 272 4.02 -30.37 -16.93
C LYS A 272 4.48 -31.72 -16.39
N ASN A 273 5.69 -32.14 -16.74
CA ASN A 273 6.21 -33.46 -16.35
C ASN A 273 6.39 -33.56 -14.82
N ASN A 274 6.83 -32.49 -14.17
CA ASN A 274 6.94 -32.44 -12.71
C ASN A 274 5.57 -32.55 -12.03
N LEU A 275 4.55 -31.85 -12.54
CA LEU A 275 3.18 -31.92 -12.00
C LEU A 275 2.55 -33.30 -12.20
N ILE A 276 2.75 -33.92 -13.36
CA ILE A 276 2.33 -35.31 -13.63
C ILE A 276 2.98 -36.26 -12.63
N HIS A 277 4.30 -36.17 -12.49
CA HIS A 277 5.04 -37.04 -11.58
C HIS A 277 4.53 -36.88 -10.14
N PHE A 278 4.38 -35.64 -9.67
CA PHE A 278 3.91 -35.37 -8.32
C PHE A 278 2.48 -35.87 -8.08
N ARG A 279 1.56 -35.62 -9.03
CA ARG A 279 0.20 -36.18 -8.99
C ARG A 279 0.23 -37.70 -8.89
N ASP A 280 1.04 -38.38 -9.71
CA ASP A 280 1.07 -39.84 -9.77
C ASP A 280 1.64 -40.45 -8.49
N GLU A 281 2.65 -39.82 -7.86
CA GLU A 281 3.15 -40.23 -6.54
C GLU A 281 2.10 -40.06 -5.44
N LEU A 282 1.32 -38.97 -5.47
CA LEU A 282 0.22 -38.74 -4.54
C LEU A 282 -0.93 -39.75 -4.75
N LYS A 283 -1.26 -40.05 -6.01
CA LYS A 283 -2.32 -41.00 -6.37
C LYS A 283 -2.01 -42.43 -5.90
N LYS A 284 -0.75 -42.85 -5.89
CA LYS A 284 -0.33 -44.16 -5.30
C LYS A 284 -0.68 -44.27 -3.82
N LYS A 285 -0.82 -43.14 -3.12
CA LYS A 285 -1.20 -43.04 -1.71
C LYS A 285 -2.69 -42.70 -1.51
N ASN A 286 -3.48 -42.72 -2.59
CA ASN A 286 -4.89 -42.33 -2.61
C ASN A 286 -5.12 -40.86 -2.19
N ILE A 287 -4.16 -39.98 -2.51
CA ILE A 287 -4.23 -38.54 -2.23
C ILE A 287 -4.60 -37.82 -3.53
N ASP A 288 -5.65 -37.00 -3.48
CA ASP A 288 -6.08 -36.21 -4.63
C ASP A 288 -5.32 -34.88 -4.69
N PHE A 289 -4.81 -34.53 -5.88
CA PHE A 289 -3.89 -33.42 -6.08
C PHE A 289 -4.57 -32.25 -6.79
N ILE A 290 -4.37 -31.06 -6.23
CA ILE A 290 -4.91 -29.80 -6.73
C ILE A 290 -3.74 -28.82 -6.93
N LEU A 291 -3.68 -28.21 -8.11
CA LEU A 291 -2.80 -27.07 -8.37
C LEU A 291 -3.60 -25.79 -8.24
N MET A 292 -3.32 -24.99 -7.22
CA MET A 292 -3.92 -23.67 -7.03
C MET A 292 -2.92 -22.58 -7.41
N VAL A 293 -3.25 -21.82 -8.45
CA VAL A 293 -2.43 -20.69 -8.90
C VAL A 293 -3.08 -19.40 -8.44
N CYS A 294 -2.35 -18.57 -7.68
CA CYS A 294 -2.83 -17.27 -7.25
C CYS A 294 -2.50 -16.20 -8.30
N PRO A 295 -3.46 -15.38 -8.78
CA PRO A 295 -3.18 -14.37 -9.79
C PRO A 295 -2.41 -13.18 -9.21
N ASP A 296 -1.48 -12.63 -9.99
CA ASP A 296 -0.74 -11.44 -9.55
C ASP A 296 -1.63 -10.21 -9.51
N LYS A 297 -1.45 -9.40 -8.45
CA LYS A 297 -2.18 -8.14 -8.23
C LYS A 297 -2.21 -7.22 -9.45
N GLN A 298 -1.11 -7.10 -10.18
CA GLN A 298 -0.99 -6.23 -11.36
C GLN A 298 -1.91 -6.63 -12.53
N PHE A 299 -2.36 -7.89 -12.59
CA PHE A 299 -3.30 -8.36 -13.61
C PHE A 299 -4.76 -8.31 -13.16
N ILE A 300 -5.01 -8.21 -11.85
CA ILE A 300 -6.35 -7.92 -11.31
C ILE A 300 -6.62 -6.41 -11.33
N TYR A 301 -5.65 -5.62 -10.89
CA TYR A 301 -5.74 -4.16 -10.67
C TYR A 301 -4.94 -3.35 -11.70
N SER A 302 -5.02 -3.75 -12.96
CA SER A 302 -4.24 -3.16 -14.06
C SER A 302 -4.53 -1.69 -14.32
N GLU A 303 -5.73 -1.21 -13.96
CA GLU A 303 -6.16 0.19 -14.06
C GLU A 303 -5.34 1.15 -13.19
N TYR A 304 -4.70 0.63 -12.13
CA TYR A 304 -3.83 1.41 -11.25
C TYR A 304 -2.37 1.38 -11.69
N MET A 305 -2.01 0.65 -12.75
CA MET A 305 -0.66 0.72 -13.30
C MET A 305 -0.40 2.10 -13.95
N PRO A 306 0.85 2.61 -13.93
CA PRO A 306 1.17 3.89 -14.54
C PRO A 306 0.95 3.91 -16.06
N ASP A 307 0.48 5.03 -16.60
CA ASP A 307 0.15 5.14 -18.03
C ASP A 307 1.34 4.96 -18.97
N TYR A 308 2.56 5.21 -18.49
CA TYR A 308 3.79 5.03 -19.27
C TYR A 308 4.20 3.55 -19.40
N ILE A 309 3.63 2.64 -18.61
CA ILE A 309 3.86 1.20 -18.73
C ILE A 309 2.72 0.62 -19.57
N LYS A 310 2.96 0.50 -20.88
CA LYS A 310 1.96 -0.05 -21.81
C LYS A 310 2.03 -1.57 -21.87
N ARG A 311 0.85 -2.18 -21.82
CA ARG A 311 0.66 -3.62 -21.92
C ARG A 311 0.29 -4.00 -23.35
N LYS A 312 1.02 -4.96 -23.93
CA LYS A 312 0.81 -5.44 -25.30
C LYS A 312 -0.23 -6.56 -25.41
N SER A 313 -0.36 -7.38 -24.38
CA SER A 313 -1.23 -8.57 -24.38
C SER A 313 -2.17 -8.56 -23.18
N ILE A 314 -3.42 -9.02 -23.38
CA ILE A 314 -4.41 -9.20 -22.32
C ILE A 314 -4.09 -10.45 -21.47
N LYS A 315 -3.43 -11.46 -22.06
CA LYS A 315 -2.95 -12.64 -21.34
C LYS A 315 -1.61 -12.35 -20.66
N SER A 316 -1.47 -12.80 -19.42
CA SER A 316 -0.23 -12.84 -18.65
C SER A 316 0.52 -14.15 -18.90
N GLY A 317 1.80 -14.21 -18.53
CA GLY A 317 2.54 -15.48 -18.52
C GLY A 317 1.88 -16.55 -17.63
N THR A 318 1.22 -16.14 -16.54
CA THR A 318 0.46 -17.03 -15.65
C THR A 318 -0.79 -17.57 -16.35
N ASP A 319 -1.48 -16.74 -17.14
CA ASP A 319 -2.64 -17.20 -17.94
C ASP A 319 -2.20 -18.27 -18.95
N ILE A 320 -1.08 -18.03 -19.64
CA ILE A 320 -0.49 -18.97 -20.60
C ILE A 320 -0.13 -20.29 -19.91
N PHE A 321 0.54 -20.21 -18.75
CA PHE A 321 0.88 -21.39 -17.96
C PHE A 321 -0.35 -22.20 -17.55
N VAL A 322 -1.35 -21.54 -16.94
CA VAL A 322 -2.57 -22.21 -16.47
C VAL A 322 -3.35 -22.85 -17.62
N GLU A 323 -3.50 -22.14 -18.73
CA GLU A 323 -4.17 -22.66 -19.94
C GLU A 323 -3.42 -23.86 -20.52
N TYR A 324 -2.10 -23.78 -20.62
CA TYR A 324 -1.27 -24.87 -21.11
C TYR A 324 -1.42 -26.11 -20.21
N ILE A 325 -1.34 -25.96 -18.89
CA ILE A 325 -1.47 -27.09 -17.96
C ILE A 325 -2.87 -27.72 -18.03
N LYS A 326 -3.94 -26.91 -18.01
CA LYS A 326 -5.34 -27.39 -18.12
C LYS A 326 -5.59 -28.17 -19.41
N ASN A 327 -4.95 -27.79 -20.51
CA ASN A 327 -5.15 -28.42 -21.82
C ASN A 327 -4.29 -29.68 -22.03
N ASN A 328 -3.25 -29.90 -21.22
CA ASN A 328 -2.27 -30.96 -21.45
C ASN A 328 -2.22 -32.01 -20.33
N ILE A 329 -2.88 -31.78 -19.18
CA ILE A 329 -2.84 -32.68 -18.03
C ILE A 329 -4.22 -32.80 -17.38
N ASP A 330 -4.58 -34.03 -17.02
CA ASP A 330 -5.68 -34.31 -16.11
C ASP A 330 -5.24 -34.07 -14.65
N ILE A 331 -5.25 -32.80 -14.23
CA ILE A 331 -5.14 -32.35 -12.82
C ILE A 331 -6.22 -31.29 -12.55
N LYS A 332 -6.68 -31.23 -11.29
CA LYS A 332 -7.56 -30.13 -10.85
C LYS A 332 -6.75 -28.85 -10.74
N VAL A 333 -7.04 -27.87 -11.60
CA VAL A 333 -6.37 -26.56 -11.58
C VAL A 333 -7.33 -25.46 -11.14
N VAL A 334 -7.06 -24.85 -9.99
CA VAL A 334 -7.80 -23.72 -9.44
C VAL A 334 -7.06 -22.43 -9.79
N TYR A 335 -7.75 -21.53 -10.49
CA TYR A 335 -7.21 -20.22 -10.88
C TYR A 335 -8.30 -19.15 -10.74
N PRO A 336 -8.42 -18.45 -9.60
CA PRO A 336 -9.59 -17.64 -9.26
C PRO A 336 -9.61 -16.26 -9.96
N LYS A 337 -8.84 -16.06 -11.03
CA LYS A 337 -8.68 -14.75 -11.69
C LYS A 337 -10.01 -14.16 -12.15
N GLU A 338 -10.84 -14.94 -12.84
CA GLU A 338 -12.12 -14.44 -13.39
C GLU A 338 -13.09 -14.03 -12.28
N GLU A 339 -13.19 -14.81 -11.19
CA GLU A 339 -14.02 -14.42 -10.05
C GLU A 339 -13.46 -13.19 -9.31
N LEU A 340 -12.13 -13.07 -9.18
CA LEU A 340 -11.53 -11.85 -8.62
C LEU A 340 -11.84 -10.62 -9.48
N LEU A 341 -11.73 -10.72 -10.82
CA LEU A 341 -12.07 -9.64 -11.75
C LEU A 341 -13.54 -9.22 -11.65
N LYS A 342 -14.46 -10.16 -11.42
CA LYS A 342 -15.89 -9.90 -11.24
C LYS A 342 -16.21 -9.04 -10.01
N TYR A 343 -15.45 -9.18 -8.93
CA TYR A 343 -15.72 -8.48 -7.66
C TYR A 343 -14.75 -7.33 -7.34
N LYS A 344 -13.68 -7.13 -8.11
CA LYS A 344 -12.64 -6.13 -7.82
C LYS A 344 -13.14 -4.69 -7.76
N ASP A 345 -14.23 -4.38 -8.46
CA ASP A 345 -14.82 -3.04 -8.51
C ASP A 345 -15.79 -2.81 -7.34
N LYS A 346 -16.38 -3.89 -6.80
CA LYS A 346 -17.26 -3.86 -5.63
C LYS A 346 -16.45 -3.83 -4.33
N TYR A 347 -15.38 -4.61 -4.28
CA TYR A 347 -14.54 -4.74 -3.10
C TYR A 347 -13.07 -4.58 -3.44
N GLN A 348 -12.32 -4.00 -2.50
CA GLN A 348 -10.86 -4.09 -2.57
C GLN A 348 -10.44 -5.50 -2.16
N LEU A 349 -9.89 -6.30 -3.08
CA LEU A 349 -9.54 -7.71 -2.88
C LEU A 349 -8.05 -7.93 -2.63
N TYR A 350 -7.21 -6.91 -2.86
CA TYR A 350 -5.78 -6.91 -2.59
C TYR A 350 -5.39 -5.71 -1.73
N TYR A 351 -4.30 -5.85 -0.98
CA TYR A 351 -3.69 -4.73 -0.29
C TYR A 351 -3.06 -3.76 -1.30
N LYS A 352 -3.27 -2.45 -1.14
CA LYS A 352 -2.66 -1.43 -2.00
C LYS A 352 -1.15 -1.43 -1.86
N TYR A 353 -0.66 -1.66 -0.65
CA TYR A 353 0.74 -1.44 -0.26
C TYR A 353 1.54 -2.74 -0.08
N ASP A 354 1.00 -3.84 -0.60
CA ASP A 354 1.54 -5.18 -0.48
C ASP A 354 1.22 -6.01 -1.73
N ASN A 355 1.89 -7.12 -1.99
CA ASN A 355 1.60 -7.96 -3.17
C ASN A 355 0.34 -8.82 -3.03
N HIS A 356 -0.05 -9.17 -1.82
CA HIS A 356 -1.03 -10.22 -1.58
C HIS A 356 -2.48 -9.73 -1.73
N TRP A 357 -3.37 -10.69 -1.97
CA TRP A 357 -4.78 -10.46 -1.70
C TRP A 357 -5.02 -10.15 -0.21
N ASN A 358 -6.14 -9.52 0.12
CA ASN A 358 -6.59 -9.45 1.51
C ASN A 358 -7.49 -10.65 1.84
N ASN A 359 -8.00 -10.71 3.07
CA ASN A 359 -8.92 -11.77 3.52
C ASN A 359 -10.09 -12.02 2.57
N LEU A 360 -10.67 -10.98 1.97
CA LEU A 360 -11.82 -11.15 1.07
C LEU A 360 -11.42 -11.70 -0.31
N GLY A 361 -10.28 -11.28 -0.85
CA GLY A 361 -9.72 -11.89 -2.05
C GLY A 361 -9.31 -13.36 -1.81
N ALA A 362 -8.74 -13.64 -0.64
CA ALA A 362 -8.42 -15.00 -0.21
C ALA A 362 -9.66 -15.88 -0.04
N TYR A 363 -10.78 -15.31 0.41
CA TYR A 363 -12.06 -16.02 0.48
C TYR A 363 -12.57 -16.44 -0.91
N ILE A 364 -12.40 -15.60 -1.93
CA ILE A 364 -12.73 -15.98 -3.32
C ILE A 364 -11.86 -17.16 -3.75
N GLY A 365 -10.55 -17.09 -3.50
CA GLY A 365 -9.63 -18.21 -3.76
C GLY A 365 -10.03 -19.49 -3.04
N TYR A 366 -10.40 -19.40 -1.77
CA TYR A 366 -10.89 -20.50 -0.97
C TYR A 366 -12.20 -21.08 -1.54
N SER A 367 -13.15 -20.23 -1.92
CA SER A 367 -14.43 -20.69 -2.45
C SER A 367 -14.28 -21.47 -3.75
N GLU A 368 -13.36 -21.05 -4.62
CA GLU A 368 -13.05 -21.76 -5.86
C GLU A 368 -12.27 -23.07 -5.60
N LEU A 369 -11.39 -23.10 -4.58
CA LEU A 369 -10.75 -24.33 -4.13
C LEU A 369 -11.80 -25.35 -3.63
N MET A 370 -12.68 -24.95 -2.72
CA MET A 370 -13.72 -25.83 -2.16
C MET A 370 -14.67 -26.35 -3.25
N LYS A 371 -15.04 -25.49 -4.21
CA LYS A 371 -15.82 -25.87 -5.38
C LYS A 371 -15.14 -26.93 -6.24
N SER A 372 -13.82 -26.85 -6.43
CA SER A 372 -13.06 -27.89 -7.18
C SER A 372 -13.05 -29.26 -6.47
N LEU A 373 -13.31 -29.27 -5.17
CA LEU A 373 -13.43 -30.46 -4.33
C LEU A 373 -14.88 -30.91 -4.16
N ASN A 374 -15.84 -30.25 -4.82
CA ASN A 374 -17.28 -30.47 -4.65
C ASN A 374 -17.77 -30.24 -3.20
N ILE A 375 -17.10 -29.38 -2.43
CA ILE A 375 -17.52 -28.99 -1.09
C ILE A 375 -18.27 -27.66 -1.18
N TYR A 376 -19.54 -27.66 -0.76
CA TYR A 376 -20.35 -26.46 -0.77
C TYR A 376 -19.87 -25.45 0.29
N VAL A 377 -19.59 -24.24 -0.18
CA VAL A 377 -19.43 -23.03 0.63
C VAL A 377 -20.19 -21.90 -0.03
N ASP A 378 -20.64 -20.93 0.77
CA ASP A 378 -21.34 -19.77 0.24
C ASP A 378 -20.43 -18.97 -0.70
N ASN A 379 -20.99 -18.39 -1.75
CA ASN A 379 -20.24 -17.45 -2.57
C ASN A 379 -20.16 -16.08 -1.86
N ILE A 380 -19.30 -15.19 -2.37
CA ILE A 380 -19.10 -13.86 -1.79
C ILE A 380 -20.38 -12.99 -1.70
N ASN A 381 -21.41 -13.26 -2.50
CA ASN A 381 -22.68 -12.51 -2.43
C ASN A 381 -23.60 -13.01 -1.32
N ASN A 382 -23.40 -14.24 -0.84
CA ASN A 382 -24.26 -14.89 0.14
C ASN A 382 -23.66 -14.88 1.55
N VAL A 383 -22.49 -14.26 1.71
CA VAL A 383 -21.86 -14.08 3.02
C VAL A 383 -22.03 -12.67 3.56
N ASN A 384 -22.08 -12.55 4.88
CA ASN A 384 -22.13 -11.26 5.55
C ASN A 384 -20.71 -10.69 5.69
N ILE A 385 -20.43 -9.65 4.90
CA ILE A 385 -19.13 -8.97 4.81
C ILE A 385 -19.21 -7.66 5.58
N LYS A 386 -18.29 -7.46 6.52
CA LYS A 386 -18.10 -6.18 7.21
C LYS A 386 -16.74 -5.60 6.84
N SER A 387 -16.71 -4.36 6.36
CA SER A 387 -15.48 -3.60 6.20
C SER A 387 -15.04 -3.02 7.54
N LEU A 388 -13.75 -3.07 7.81
CA LEU A 388 -13.12 -2.53 9.02
C LEU A 388 -12.17 -1.39 8.65
N SER A 389 -12.13 -0.37 9.50
CA SER A 389 -11.09 0.65 9.47
C SER A 389 -9.74 0.07 9.94
N ALA A 390 -8.66 0.82 9.70
CA ALA A 390 -7.33 0.45 10.13
C ALA A 390 -7.18 0.26 11.65
N ASN A 391 -8.02 0.91 12.47
CA ASN A 391 -8.00 0.74 13.92
C ASN A 391 -8.83 -0.47 14.37
N GLU A 392 -9.97 -0.72 13.72
CA GLU A 392 -10.87 -1.81 14.10
C GLU A 392 -10.27 -3.18 13.80
N ARG A 393 -9.48 -3.32 12.72
CA ARG A 393 -8.88 -4.61 12.32
C ARG A 393 -8.00 -5.24 13.42
N PHE A 394 -7.36 -4.43 14.26
CA PHE A 394 -6.52 -4.92 15.36
C PHE A 394 -7.33 -5.67 16.42
N ASN A 395 -8.62 -5.36 16.57
CA ASN A 395 -9.50 -6.04 17.53
C ASN A 395 -9.91 -7.45 17.07
N PHE A 396 -9.61 -7.82 15.83
CA PHE A 396 -10.01 -9.09 15.21
C PHE A 396 -8.80 -9.96 14.82
N ASP A 397 -7.60 -9.66 15.32
CA ASP A 397 -6.34 -10.35 14.97
C ASP A 397 -6.07 -10.43 13.46
N ILE A 398 -6.61 -9.48 12.69
CA ILE A 398 -6.40 -9.44 11.25
C ILE A 398 -5.05 -8.81 10.98
N TYR A 399 -4.13 -9.63 10.48
CA TYR A 399 -2.85 -9.13 10.03
C TYR A 399 -3.02 -8.27 8.78
N HIS A 400 -2.36 -7.11 8.76
CA HIS A 400 -2.33 -6.22 7.61
C HIS A 400 -0.94 -6.23 6.99
N TYR A 401 -0.84 -6.80 5.80
CA TYR A 401 0.40 -6.84 5.04
C TYR A 401 0.64 -5.50 4.34
N ASN A 402 1.88 -5.02 4.39
CA ASN A 402 2.30 -3.76 3.77
C ASN A 402 3.77 -3.82 3.31
N ASP A 403 4.21 -4.98 2.80
CA ASP A 403 5.63 -5.27 2.55
C ASP A 403 6.26 -4.28 1.58
N MET A 404 5.52 -3.78 0.59
CA MET A 404 6.05 -2.78 -0.34
C MET A 404 6.25 -1.43 0.32
N ALA A 405 5.30 -0.98 1.14
CA ALA A 405 5.50 0.23 1.92
C ALA A 405 6.64 0.05 2.93
N ASN A 406 6.80 -1.17 3.47
CA ASN A 406 7.91 -1.51 4.36
C ASN A 406 9.26 -1.40 3.63
N MET A 407 9.39 -1.92 2.40
CA MET A 407 10.60 -1.78 1.57
C MET A 407 10.98 -0.33 1.26
N LEU A 408 10.05 0.62 1.44
CA LEU A 408 10.27 2.05 1.26
C LEU A 408 10.46 2.82 2.58
N SER A 409 10.45 2.13 3.73
CA SER A 409 10.42 2.72 5.07
C SER A 409 9.20 3.62 5.33
N LEU A 410 8.07 3.31 4.69
CA LEU A 410 6.82 4.09 4.75
C LEU A 410 5.66 3.35 5.44
N SER A 411 5.83 2.08 5.81
CA SER A 411 4.79 1.21 6.43
C SER A 411 4.17 1.80 7.71
N LYS A 412 4.94 2.57 8.49
CA LYS A 412 4.50 3.20 9.74
C LYS A 412 3.79 4.55 9.57
N ILE A 413 3.63 5.05 8.33
CA ILE A 413 3.05 6.37 8.08
C ILE A 413 1.56 6.24 7.79
N LYS A 414 0.73 7.11 8.40
CA LYS A 414 -0.72 7.16 8.18
C LYS A 414 -1.12 7.24 6.70
N TYR A 415 -0.31 7.89 5.86
CA TYR A 415 -0.54 8.02 4.42
C TYR A 415 -0.63 6.67 3.68
N TYR A 416 0.07 5.65 4.19
CA TYR A 416 0.12 4.27 3.69
C TYR A 416 -0.64 3.29 4.61
N ASN A 417 -1.69 3.78 5.30
CA ASN A 417 -2.49 2.98 6.23
C ASN A 417 -4.01 3.17 6.02
N ASP A 418 -4.44 3.27 4.76
CA ASP A 418 -5.84 3.43 4.33
C ASP A 418 -6.36 2.23 3.51
N ASP A 419 -5.70 1.08 3.64
CA ASP A 419 -6.22 -0.17 3.08
C ASP A 419 -7.46 -0.65 3.83
N LYS A 420 -8.46 -1.13 3.07
CA LYS A 420 -9.67 -1.72 3.64
C LYS A 420 -9.38 -3.14 4.12
N ALA A 421 -9.70 -3.42 5.38
CA ALA A 421 -9.77 -4.78 5.90
C ALA A 421 -11.23 -5.27 5.86
N TYR A 422 -11.42 -6.57 5.67
CA TYR A 422 -12.74 -7.19 5.63
C TYR A 422 -12.77 -8.41 6.53
N ILE A 423 -13.94 -8.63 7.15
CA ILE A 423 -14.28 -9.87 7.85
C ILE A 423 -15.55 -10.45 7.27
N ILE A 424 -15.64 -11.78 7.37
CA ILE A 424 -16.84 -12.53 7.03
C ILE A 424 -17.38 -13.12 8.32
N SER A 425 -18.65 -12.84 8.65
CA SER A 425 -19.25 -13.12 9.97
C SER A 425 -18.98 -14.54 10.49
N ASN A 426 -19.09 -15.53 9.60
CA ASN A 426 -18.99 -16.95 9.95
C ASN A 426 -17.54 -17.40 10.22
N TYR A 427 -16.56 -16.54 9.96
CA TYR A 427 -15.13 -16.81 10.12
C TYR A 427 -14.46 -15.86 11.12
N ILE A 428 -15.23 -15.04 11.86
CA ILE A 428 -14.69 -14.13 12.89
C ILE A 428 -14.16 -14.93 14.09
N THR A 429 -14.90 -15.95 14.52
CA THR A 429 -14.49 -16.82 15.62
C THR A 429 -13.63 -17.94 15.08
N LYS A 430 -12.38 -18.05 15.56
CA LYS A 430 -11.52 -19.19 15.24
C LYS A 430 -12.16 -20.49 15.74
N ASN A 431 -12.80 -21.19 14.82
CA ASN A 431 -13.47 -22.47 15.06
C ASN A 431 -12.52 -23.65 14.83
N TYR A 432 -11.27 -23.49 15.25
CA TYR A 432 -10.22 -24.49 15.16
C TYR A 432 -9.26 -24.32 16.33
N ASP A 433 -8.53 -25.39 16.65
CA ASP A 433 -7.42 -25.37 17.61
C ASP A 433 -6.09 -25.49 16.85
N THR A 434 -5.09 -24.73 17.27
CA THR A 434 -3.72 -24.85 16.77
C THR A 434 -3.05 -26.00 17.50
N ASN A 435 -2.73 -27.09 16.79
CA ASN A 435 -2.14 -28.28 17.41
C ASN A 435 -0.73 -28.02 17.92
N TYR A 436 0.14 -27.50 17.04
CA TYR A 436 1.51 -27.08 17.32
C TYR A 436 2.10 -26.36 16.10
N TYR A 437 3.12 -25.53 16.35
CA TYR A 437 3.96 -24.97 15.28
C TYR A 437 4.94 -26.06 14.84
N ILE A 438 4.79 -26.57 13.61
CA ILE A 438 5.74 -27.55 13.03
C ILE A 438 7.11 -26.86 12.83
N SER A 439 7.09 -25.57 12.49
CA SER A 439 8.22 -24.65 12.44
C SER A 439 7.70 -23.19 12.51
N TRP A 440 8.59 -22.19 12.39
CA TRP A 440 8.18 -20.78 12.29
C TRP A 440 7.19 -20.51 11.14
N ASP A 441 7.23 -21.32 10.08
CA ASP A 441 6.43 -21.12 8.86
C ASP A 441 5.42 -22.24 8.57
N ASN A 442 5.36 -23.28 9.41
CA ASN A 442 4.52 -24.45 9.18
C ASN A 442 3.49 -24.63 10.31
N PHE A 443 2.23 -24.81 9.94
CA PHE A 443 1.09 -24.76 10.86
C PHE A 443 0.18 -25.98 10.71
N SER A 444 -0.35 -26.48 11.82
CA SER A 444 -1.36 -27.55 11.83
C SER A 444 -2.56 -27.14 12.68
N PHE A 445 -3.75 -27.34 12.14
CA PHE A 445 -5.02 -26.98 12.77
C PHE A 445 -6.00 -28.16 12.79
N ASN A 446 -6.75 -28.27 13.89
CA ASN A 446 -7.91 -29.15 14.01
C ASN A 446 -9.18 -28.32 14.05
N SER A 447 -10.12 -28.55 13.12
CA SER A 447 -11.39 -27.84 13.14
C SER A 447 -12.30 -28.35 14.26
N LYS A 448 -12.97 -27.42 14.95
CA LYS A 448 -14.04 -27.70 15.92
C LYS A 448 -15.36 -28.05 15.22
N SER A 449 -15.55 -27.55 14.01
CA SER A 449 -16.72 -27.78 13.17
C SER A 449 -16.31 -27.66 11.71
N TYR A 450 -16.30 -28.79 11.00
CA TYR A 450 -15.80 -28.88 9.62
C TYR A 450 -16.92 -29.10 8.61
N LYS A 451 -16.67 -28.68 7.36
CA LYS A 451 -17.55 -28.93 6.20
C LYS A 451 -17.23 -30.27 5.53
N SER A 452 -15.95 -30.67 5.52
CA SER A 452 -15.51 -32.00 5.09
C SER A 452 -14.83 -32.76 6.23
N LYS A 453 -15.05 -34.08 6.29
CA LYS A 453 -14.38 -35.01 7.20
C LYS A 453 -12.93 -35.29 6.82
N ASP A 454 -12.54 -34.88 5.62
CA ASP A 454 -11.24 -35.11 5.02
C ASP A 454 -10.17 -34.20 5.62
N ASN A 455 -8.92 -34.62 5.49
CA ASN A 455 -7.73 -33.87 5.87
C ASN A 455 -7.07 -33.25 4.63
N ILE A 456 -6.58 -32.02 4.75
CA ILE A 456 -5.92 -31.31 3.65
C ILE A 456 -4.52 -30.85 4.02
N MET A 457 -3.56 -31.07 3.13
CA MET A 457 -2.26 -30.42 3.17
C MET A 457 -2.17 -29.34 2.10
N ILE A 458 -1.75 -28.14 2.48
CA ILE A 458 -1.44 -27.05 1.55
C ILE A 458 0.07 -26.82 1.55
N ILE A 459 0.74 -27.18 0.46
CA ILE A 459 2.14 -26.86 0.20
C ILE A 459 2.14 -25.46 -0.42
N ARG A 460 2.68 -24.46 0.28
CA ARG A 460 2.29 -23.06 0.03
C ARG A 460 3.45 -22.08 -0.02
N ASP A 461 3.17 -20.92 -0.59
CA ASP A 461 3.93 -19.67 -0.40
C ASP A 461 3.19 -18.69 0.55
N SER A 462 3.51 -17.40 0.54
CA SER A 462 2.86 -16.42 1.42
C SER A 462 1.39 -16.08 1.05
N TYR A 463 0.90 -16.39 -0.16
CA TYR A 463 -0.50 -16.10 -0.54
C TYR A 463 -1.50 -16.87 0.32
N ALA A 464 -1.18 -18.11 0.70
CA ALA A 464 -2.09 -18.94 1.48
C ALA A 464 -2.37 -18.40 2.90
N MET A 465 -1.56 -17.47 3.42
CA MET A 465 -1.70 -16.98 4.80
C MET A 465 -3.08 -16.36 5.08
N ASN A 466 -3.62 -15.58 4.14
CA ASN A 466 -4.97 -15.00 4.29
C ASN A 466 -6.09 -16.03 4.06
N MET A 467 -5.77 -17.29 3.72
CA MET A 467 -6.73 -18.38 3.56
C MET A 467 -6.82 -19.30 4.79
N TYR A 468 -5.92 -19.15 5.76
CA TYR A 468 -5.78 -20.10 6.89
C TYR A 468 -7.10 -20.29 7.63
N ASP A 469 -7.75 -19.21 8.04
CA ASP A 469 -9.01 -19.30 8.79
C ASP A 469 -10.12 -20.01 8.01
N TYR A 470 -10.19 -19.81 6.69
CA TYR A 470 -11.21 -20.42 5.83
C TYR A 470 -10.96 -21.91 5.62
N ILE A 471 -9.72 -22.30 5.35
CA ILE A 471 -9.35 -23.70 5.14
C ILE A 471 -9.39 -24.47 6.46
N ALA A 472 -8.81 -23.92 7.54
CA ALA A 472 -8.76 -24.58 8.85
C ALA A 472 -10.14 -24.82 9.46
N THR A 473 -11.15 -24.05 9.06
CA THR A 473 -12.56 -24.31 9.44
C THR A 473 -13.27 -25.24 8.46
N GLY A 474 -12.79 -25.38 7.22
CA GLY A 474 -13.40 -26.19 6.17
C GLY A 474 -13.18 -27.71 6.31
N PHE A 475 -12.02 -28.13 6.82
CA PHE A 475 -11.59 -29.53 6.88
C PHE A 475 -11.43 -30.03 8.31
N LYS A 476 -11.46 -31.35 8.50
CA LYS A 476 -11.27 -31.94 9.84
C LYS A 476 -9.91 -31.59 10.42
N GLN A 477 -8.87 -31.73 9.61
CA GLN A 477 -7.52 -31.26 9.91
C GLN A 477 -6.96 -30.53 8.69
N SER A 478 -6.09 -29.56 8.94
CA SER A 478 -5.37 -28.84 7.88
C SER A 478 -3.92 -28.61 8.25
N GLU A 479 -3.01 -28.94 7.35
CA GLU A 479 -1.57 -28.68 7.51
C GLU A 479 -1.06 -27.74 6.41
N PHE A 480 -0.37 -26.68 6.80
CA PHE A 480 0.22 -25.69 5.90
C PHE A 480 1.74 -25.81 5.97
N ILE A 481 2.36 -26.22 4.87
CA ILE A 481 3.81 -26.41 4.77
C ILE A 481 4.38 -25.40 3.78
N TYR A 482 5.27 -24.53 4.25
CA TYR A 482 5.98 -23.60 3.40
C TYR A 482 6.91 -24.34 2.44
N ILE A 483 6.86 -23.96 1.16
CA ILE A 483 7.48 -24.68 0.05
C ILE A 483 8.98 -24.97 0.26
N ASP A 484 9.74 -24.00 0.79
CA ASP A 484 11.19 -24.15 0.99
C ASP A 484 11.55 -25.17 2.08
N THR A 485 10.57 -25.56 2.92
CA THR A 485 10.75 -26.53 4.00
C THR A 485 10.07 -27.87 3.73
N PHE A 486 9.31 -27.97 2.64
CA PHE A 486 8.55 -29.15 2.29
C PHE A 486 9.45 -30.36 2.04
N LYS A 487 9.06 -31.51 2.60
CA LYS A 487 9.71 -32.80 2.41
C LYS A 487 8.68 -33.88 2.19
N ASN A 488 9.03 -34.92 1.43
CA ASN A 488 8.16 -36.09 1.22
C ASN A 488 7.68 -36.74 2.53
N LYS A 489 8.48 -36.63 3.60
CA LYS A 489 8.14 -37.09 4.95
C LYS A 489 6.86 -36.44 5.50
N ASN A 490 6.61 -35.16 5.18
CA ASN A 490 5.39 -34.46 5.60
C ASN A 490 4.14 -35.18 5.09
N ILE A 491 4.10 -35.54 3.79
CA ILE A 491 2.97 -36.29 3.22
C ILE A 491 2.78 -37.62 3.93
N THR A 492 3.86 -38.36 4.19
CA THR A 492 3.76 -39.70 4.80
C THR A 492 3.35 -39.67 6.26
N GLU A 493 3.76 -38.64 7.01
CA GLU A 493 3.43 -38.51 8.43
C GLU A 493 2.02 -37.96 8.64
N TYR A 494 1.62 -36.99 7.83
CA TYR A 494 0.29 -36.38 7.93
C TYR A 494 -0.79 -37.24 7.25
N ASN A 495 -0.45 -37.91 6.15
CA ASN A 495 -1.35 -38.74 5.34
C ASN A 495 -2.69 -38.04 4.99
N PRO A 496 -2.65 -36.93 4.23
CA PRO A 496 -3.85 -36.18 3.87
C PRO A 496 -4.71 -36.92 2.83
N ASP A 497 -6.00 -36.57 2.76
CA ASP A 497 -6.87 -36.99 1.65
C ASP A 497 -6.68 -36.09 0.43
N TYR A 498 -6.44 -34.79 0.67
CA TYR A 498 -6.17 -33.78 -0.36
C TYR A 498 -4.81 -33.12 -0.18
N SER A 499 -4.09 -32.91 -1.28
CA SER A 499 -2.89 -32.07 -1.31
C SER A 499 -3.08 -30.96 -2.33
N SER A 500 -3.00 -29.71 -1.87
CA SER A 500 -2.97 -28.53 -2.74
C SER A 500 -1.57 -27.96 -2.77
N PHE A 501 -1.11 -27.58 -3.97
CA PHE A 501 0.05 -26.73 -4.17
C PHE A 501 -0.39 -25.30 -4.50
#